data_AF-A0A811UHC8-F1
#
_entry.id   AF-A0A811UHC8-F1
#
_cell.length_a   1.000
_cell.length_b   1.000
_cell.length_c   1.000
_cell.angle_alpha   90.00
_cell.angle_beta   90.00
_cell.angle_gamma   90.00
#
_symmetry.space_group_name_H-M   'P 1'
#
loop_
_entity.id
_entity.type
_entity.pdbx_description
1 polymer ?
#
loop_
_entity_poly.entity_id
_entity_poly.type
_entity_poly.pdbx_seq_one_letter_code
_entity_poly.pdbx_strand_id
1 'polypeptide(L)'
;MRFDYTTGVGIEAVSTLMKDKCKCHGVSGSCSMKTCWKKLSEFNATSTLLRQKYNEAIRKAPNVRTIRRDVSGSRLKRIKQKRKKQSQYTTLYYLETSPTYCSVTKDRQCLHPDNCATLCCGRGYTTHVFKQVEKCRCRFNNGRCCQLICDYCQRFEDKYYCK
;
A
#
# COMPACT_ATOMS: atom_id res chain seq x y z
N MET A 1 -18.69 -15.55 13.52
CA MET A 1 -18.41 -14.50 12.51
C MET A 1 -17.34 -15.03 11.58
N ARG A 2 -17.51 -14.98 10.26
CA ARG A 2 -16.47 -15.42 9.30
C ARG A 2 -15.35 -14.38 9.27
N PHE A 3 -14.14 -14.76 9.66
CA PHE A 3 -12.90 -13.96 9.55
C PHE A 3 -12.46 -13.72 8.09
N ASP A 4 -13.23 -14.19 7.12
CA ASP A 4 -12.87 -14.30 5.69
C ASP A 4 -12.90 -12.97 4.92
N TYR A 5 -13.53 -11.92 5.47
CA TYR A 5 -13.78 -10.69 4.71
C TYR A 5 -12.53 -9.84 4.46
N THR A 6 -11.60 -9.76 5.41
CA THR A 6 -10.38 -8.94 5.27
C THR A 6 -9.37 -9.59 4.34
N THR A 7 -9.15 -10.90 4.48
CA THR A 7 -8.28 -11.69 3.58
C THR A 7 -8.80 -11.66 2.16
N GLY A 8 -10.12 -11.77 1.96
CA GLY A 8 -10.73 -11.65 0.64
C GLY A 8 -10.46 -10.31 -0.05
N VAL A 9 -10.48 -9.20 0.69
CA VAL A 9 -10.15 -7.86 0.13
C VAL A 9 -8.68 -7.81 -0.33
N GLY A 10 -7.78 -8.43 0.44
CA GLY A 10 -6.36 -8.54 0.07
C GLY A 10 -6.13 -9.32 -1.22
N ILE A 11 -6.75 -10.51 -1.32
CA ILE A 11 -6.65 -11.37 -2.51
C ILE A 11 -7.25 -10.65 -3.73
N GLU A 12 -8.41 -10.01 -3.56
CA GLU A 12 -9.06 -9.25 -4.64
C GLU A 12 -8.20 -8.07 -5.11
N ALA A 13 -7.59 -7.32 -4.18
CA ALA A 13 -6.70 -6.21 -4.53
C ALA A 13 -5.49 -6.67 -5.36
N VAL A 14 -4.93 -7.84 -5.05
CA VAL A 14 -3.85 -8.43 -5.86
C VAL A 14 -4.36 -8.90 -7.22
N SER A 15 -5.47 -9.65 -7.24
CA SER A 15 -6.01 -10.27 -8.45
C SER A 15 -6.46 -9.22 -9.48
N THR A 16 -7.16 -8.18 -9.04
CA THR A 16 -7.68 -7.11 -9.92
C THR A 16 -6.57 -6.26 -10.53
N LEU A 17 -5.41 -6.16 -9.87
CA LEU A 17 -4.26 -5.42 -10.37
C LEU A 17 -3.29 -6.28 -11.20
N MET A 18 -3.55 -7.58 -11.41
CA MET A 18 -2.69 -8.39 -12.27
C MET A 18 -2.69 -7.86 -13.72
N LYS A 19 -1.51 -7.86 -14.34
CA LYS A 19 -1.31 -7.35 -15.71
C LYS A 19 -0.81 -8.47 -16.62
N ASP A 20 -1.13 -8.38 -17.90
CA ASP A 20 -0.52 -9.24 -18.90
C ASP A 20 0.88 -8.74 -19.23
N LYS A 21 1.89 -9.59 -19.01
CA LYS A 21 3.26 -9.36 -19.47
C LYS A 21 3.46 -10.23 -20.71
N CYS A 22 3.88 -9.61 -21.81
CA CYS A 22 4.14 -10.30 -23.05
C CYS A 22 5.63 -10.26 -23.42
N LYS A 23 6.13 -11.33 -24.04
CA LYS A 23 7.44 -11.36 -24.69
C LYS A 23 7.25 -11.57 -26.19
N CYS A 24 7.78 -10.64 -26.97
CA CYS A 24 7.78 -10.69 -28.42
C CYS A 24 8.96 -11.52 -28.91
N HIS A 25 8.73 -12.32 -29.94
CA HIS A 25 9.74 -13.20 -30.52
C HIS A 25 9.50 -13.41 -32.03
N GLY A 26 8.94 -12.40 -32.69
CA GLY A 26 8.95 -12.32 -34.16
C GLY A 26 10.32 -11.96 -34.70
N VAL A 27 10.48 -12.06 -36.02
CA VAL A 27 11.73 -11.76 -36.74
C VAL A 27 12.23 -10.36 -36.35
N SER A 28 13.53 -10.24 -36.09
CA SER A 28 14.21 -9.00 -35.66
C SER A 28 13.63 -8.38 -34.38
N GLY A 29 13.03 -9.18 -33.49
CA GLY A 29 12.43 -8.70 -32.25
C GLY A 29 11.04 -8.07 -32.40
N SER A 30 10.40 -8.22 -33.57
CA SER A 30 9.03 -7.77 -33.79
C SER A 30 8.01 -8.54 -32.92
N CYS A 31 6.85 -7.92 -32.70
CA CYS A 31 5.75 -8.49 -31.91
C CYS A 31 4.67 -9.18 -32.76
N SER A 32 4.97 -9.56 -34.01
CA SER A 32 4.05 -10.32 -34.88
C SER A 32 3.64 -11.65 -34.25
N MET A 33 4.56 -12.27 -33.51
CA MET A 33 4.29 -13.38 -32.60
C MET A 33 4.74 -13.01 -31.18
N LYS A 34 3.87 -13.25 -30.20
CA LYS A 34 4.14 -12.98 -28.79
C LYS A 34 3.46 -13.99 -27.89
N THR A 35 4.09 -14.27 -26.76
CA THR A 35 3.52 -15.09 -25.69
C THR A 35 3.28 -14.18 -24.50
N CYS A 36 2.08 -14.22 -23.94
CA CYS A 36 1.68 -13.43 -22.78
C CYS A 36 1.37 -14.33 -21.60
N TRP A 37 1.67 -13.86 -20.39
CA TRP A 37 1.28 -14.51 -19.14
C TRP A 37 0.84 -13.46 -18.14
N LYS A 38 -0.02 -13.87 -17.20
CA LYS A 38 -0.42 -13.02 -16.08
C LYS A 38 0.78 -12.81 -15.16
N LYS A 39 1.08 -11.55 -14.86
CA LYS A 39 2.12 -11.13 -13.92
C LYS A 39 1.48 -10.26 -12.83
N LEU A 40 1.97 -10.40 -11.61
CA LEU A 40 1.66 -9.47 -10.53
C LEU A 40 2.10 -8.05 -10.91
N SER A 41 1.29 -7.06 -10.54
CA SER A 41 1.71 -5.66 -10.57
C SER A 41 2.83 -5.41 -9.55
N GLU A 42 3.51 -4.28 -9.71
CA GLU A 42 4.42 -3.79 -8.69
C GLU A 42 3.68 -3.64 -7.36
N PHE A 43 4.31 -4.09 -6.28
CA PHE A 43 3.67 -4.12 -4.97
C PHE A 43 3.24 -2.72 -4.49
N ASN A 44 3.91 -1.65 -4.93
CA ASN A 44 3.52 -0.27 -4.66
C ASN A 44 2.09 0.03 -5.11
N ALA A 45 1.64 -0.49 -6.25
CA ALA A 45 0.26 -0.31 -6.71
C ALA A 45 -0.73 -1.00 -5.77
N THR A 46 -0.47 -2.27 -5.43
CA THR A 46 -1.31 -3.03 -4.50
C THR A 46 -1.35 -2.41 -3.11
N SER A 47 -0.21 -2.01 -2.57
CA SER A 47 -0.10 -1.38 -1.26
C SER A 47 -0.82 -0.03 -1.20
N THR A 48 -0.76 0.76 -2.27
CA THR A 48 -1.49 2.03 -2.37
C THR A 48 -2.99 1.81 -2.36
N LEU A 49 -3.48 0.82 -3.14
CA LEU A 49 -4.89 0.45 -3.14
C LEU A 49 -5.34 -0.04 -1.76
N LEU A 50 -4.58 -0.93 -1.13
CA LEU A 50 -4.90 -1.43 0.22
C LEU A 50 -4.86 -0.32 1.27
N ARG A 51 -3.93 0.65 1.15
CA ARG A 51 -3.87 1.82 2.03
C ARG A 51 -5.10 2.71 1.87
N GLN A 52 -5.59 2.90 0.64
CA GLN A 52 -6.86 3.59 0.42
C GLN A 52 -8.02 2.85 1.11
N LYS A 53 -8.11 1.53 0.94
CA LYS A 53 -9.12 0.69 1.61
C LYS A 53 -9.03 0.74 3.13
N TYR A 54 -7.81 0.87 3.67
CA TYR A 54 -7.57 1.02 5.10
C TYR A 54 -8.10 2.36 5.62
N ASN A 55 -7.84 3.46 4.90
CA ASN A 55 -8.34 4.78 5.26
C ASN A 55 -9.87 4.89 5.18
N GLU A 56 -10.50 4.11 4.31
CA GLU A 56 -11.96 4.01 4.13
C GLU A 56 -12.60 2.89 4.97
N ALA A 57 -11.85 2.23 5.86
CA ALA A 57 -12.33 1.06 6.59
C ALA A 57 -13.49 1.40 7.55
N ILE A 58 -14.45 0.48 7.67
CA ILE A 58 -15.68 0.70 8.45
C ILE A 58 -15.64 -0.11 9.75
N ARG A 59 -15.96 0.55 10.88
CA ARG A 59 -16.15 -0.16 12.15
C ARG A 59 -17.42 -0.99 12.14
N LYS A 60 -17.31 -2.28 12.42
CA LYS A 60 -18.47 -3.14 12.73
C LYS A 60 -18.63 -3.27 14.23
N ALA A 61 -19.76 -2.79 14.75
CA ALA A 61 -20.13 -3.04 16.14
C ALA A 61 -20.33 -4.56 16.35
N PRO A 62 -19.89 -5.13 17.48
CA PRO A 62 -20.24 -6.49 17.83
C PRO A 62 -21.76 -6.63 17.87
N ASN A 63 -22.29 -7.70 17.28
CA ASN A 63 -23.73 -7.96 17.23
C ASN A 63 -24.24 -8.25 18.66
N VAL A 64 -24.78 -7.26 19.36
CA VAL A 64 -25.47 -7.44 20.66
C VAL A 64 -26.96 -7.78 20.45
N ARG A 65 -27.38 -8.16 19.23
CA ARG A 65 -28.78 -8.50 18.92
C ARG A 65 -28.92 -9.92 18.40
N THR A 66 -28.65 -10.89 19.27
CA THR A 66 -29.38 -12.16 19.27
C THR A 66 -30.05 -12.27 20.63
N ILE A 67 -31.29 -11.79 20.73
CA ILE A 67 -32.37 -12.21 21.64
C ILE A 67 -33.52 -11.22 21.37
N ARG A 68 -34.71 -11.74 21.00
CA ARG A 68 -35.98 -11.05 20.67
C ARG A 68 -36.21 -10.71 19.20
N ARG A 69 -36.68 -11.69 18.42
CA ARG A 69 -38.12 -11.92 18.21
C ARG A 69 -38.29 -13.03 17.18
N ASP A 70 -38.66 -14.20 17.69
CA ASP A 70 -39.71 -14.98 17.05
C ASP A 70 -41.00 -14.14 17.00
N VAL A 71 -41.94 -14.52 16.14
CA VAL A 71 -43.26 -13.92 15.81
C VAL A 71 -43.34 -13.34 14.39
N SER A 72 -43.77 -14.25 13.49
CA SER A 72 -44.78 -14.10 12.43
C SER A 72 -44.93 -12.76 11.69
N GLY A 73 -44.84 -12.80 10.35
CA GLY A 73 -45.61 -11.88 9.51
C GLY A 73 -45.08 -11.61 8.10
N SER A 74 -45.71 -12.25 7.10
CA SER A 74 -45.86 -11.84 5.69
C SER A 74 -44.65 -11.93 4.74
N ARG A 75 -44.73 -12.90 3.81
CA ARG A 75 -43.88 -12.98 2.60
C ARG A 75 -44.37 -11.97 1.57
N LEU A 76 -43.66 -10.86 1.41
CA LEU A 76 -43.75 -10.05 0.19
C LEU A 76 -42.68 -10.53 -0.81
N LYS A 77 -43.13 -11.06 -1.95
CA LYS A 77 -42.28 -11.49 -3.06
C LYS A 77 -41.50 -10.30 -3.60
N ARG A 78 -40.20 -10.21 -3.26
CA ARG A 78 -39.31 -9.18 -3.78
C ARG A 78 -38.95 -9.50 -5.23
N ILE A 79 -39.25 -8.57 -6.13
CA ILE A 79 -38.85 -8.57 -7.54
C ILE A 79 -37.35 -8.89 -7.62
N LYS A 80 -36.99 -9.96 -8.34
CA LYS A 80 -35.60 -10.37 -8.60
C LYS A 80 -34.96 -9.36 -9.56
N GLN A 81 -34.60 -8.18 -9.06
CA GLN A 81 -33.58 -7.38 -9.72
C GLN A 81 -32.31 -8.21 -9.72
N LYS A 82 -31.77 -8.51 -10.92
CA LYS A 82 -30.44 -9.10 -11.11
C LYS A 82 -29.43 -8.17 -10.43
N ARG A 83 -29.17 -8.40 -9.14
CA ARG A 83 -28.03 -7.81 -8.44
C ARG A 83 -26.82 -8.25 -9.24
N LYS A 84 -26.14 -7.29 -9.90
CA LYS A 84 -24.74 -7.47 -10.26
C LYS A 84 -24.08 -8.05 -8.99
N LYS A 85 -23.40 -9.19 -9.10
CA LYS A 85 -22.57 -9.73 -8.01
C LYS A 85 -21.49 -8.67 -7.77
N GLN A 86 -21.80 -7.66 -6.97
CA GLN A 86 -20.81 -6.75 -6.43
C GLN A 86 -19.86 -7.65 -5.65
N SER A 87 -18.56 -7.60 -5.98
CA SER A 87 -17.54 -8.35 -5.26
C SER A 87 -17.77 -8.12 -3.76
N GLN A 88 -17.93 -9.20 -2.99
CA GLN A 88 -18.25 -9.10 -1.56
C GLN A 88 -17.06 -8.54 -0.75
N TYR A 89 -15.91 -8.34 -1.41
CA TYR A 89 -14.62 -8.04 -0.82
C TYR A 89 -14.07 -6.69 -1.28
N THR A 90 -14.87 -5.63 -1.14
CA THR A 90 -14.47 -4.26 -1.53
C THR A 90 -14.09 -3.37 -0.36
N THR A 91 -14.40 -3.77 0.87
CA THR A 91 -14.39 -2.91 2.07
C THR A 91 -13.68 -3.62 3.21
N LEU A 92 -12.71 -2.96 3.83
CA LEU A 92 -12.08 -3.43 5.06
C LEU A 92 -12.97 -3.08 6.27
N TYR A 93 -13.01 -3.99 7.23
CA TYR A 93 -13.76 -3.81 8.47
C TYR A 93 -12.88 -4.02 9.68
N TYR A 94 -13.13 -3.26 10.74
CA TYR A 94 -12.46 -3.41 12.04
C TYR A 94 -13.51 -3.40 13.17
N LEU A 95 -13.16 -3.96 14.33
CA LEU A 95 -14.09 -4.09 15.48
C LEU A 95 -13.83 -3.03 16.56
N GLU A 96 -12.55 -2.84 16.88
CA GLU A 96 -12.09 -1.97 17.95
C GLU A 96 -11.39 -0.74 17.41
N THR A 97 -11.61 0.40 18.05
CA THR A 97 -10.91 1.64 17.70
C THR A 97 -9.43 1.52 18.04
N SER A 98 -8.57 1.94 17.11
CA SER A 98 -7.13 1.95 17.37
C SER A 98 -6.79 2.87 18.55
N PRO A 99 -5.85 2.47 19.42
CA PRO A 99 -5.37 3.33 20.49
C PRO A 99 -4.59 4.52 19.93
N THR A 100 -4.29 5.50 20.78
CA THR A 100 -3.33 6.55 20.44
C THR A 100 -1.92 5.99 20.46
N TYR A 101 -1.18 6.14 19.36
CA TYR A 101 0.20 5.63 19.25
C TYR A 101 1.27 6.65 19.68
N CYS A 102 0.89 7.80 20.23
CA CYS A 102 1.81 8.91 20.54
C CYS A 102 2.92 8.55 21.54
N SER A 103 2.64 7.67 22.50
CA SER A 103 3.62 7.26 23.52
C SER A 103 4.83 6.54 22.93
N VAL A 104 4.66 5.88 21.78
CA VAL A 104 5.70 5.09 21.11
C VAL A 104 6.37 5.84 19.96
N THR A 105 6.10 7.14 19.78
CA THR A 105 6.71 7.92 18.70
C THR A 105 7.98 8.66 19.08
N LYS A 106 8.43 8.57 20.33
CA LYS A 106 9.70 9.16 20.78
C LYS A 106 10.87 8.60 19.95
N ASP A 107 11.82 9.46 19.58
CA ASP A 107 13.02 9.15 18.80
C ASP A 107 12.75 8.58 17.38
N ARG A 108 11.49 8.62 16.91
CA ARG A 108 11.17 8.21 15.53
C ARG A 108 11.58 9.29 14.55
N GLN A 109 12.22 8.86 13.46
CA GLN A 109 12.55 9.75 12.35
C GLN A 109 11.28 10.17 11.60
N CYS A 110 11.08 11.48 11.41
CA CYS A 110 10.11 12.03 10.48
C CYS A 110 10.75 12.40 9.14
N LEU A 111 9.92 12.41 8.08
CA LEU A 111 10.38 12.65 6.71
C LEU A 111 10.57 14.15 6.41
N HIS A 112 9.69 14.99 6.95
CA HIS A 112 9.66 16.44 6.71
C HIS A 112 9.08 17.14 7.95
N PRO A 113 9.46 18.40 8.24
CA PRO A 113 8.90 19.21 9.33
C PRO A 113 7.37 19.15 9.44
N ASP A 114 6.65 19.22 8.31
CA ASP A 114 5.18 19.21 8.31
C ASP A 114 4.58 17.89 8.82
N ASN A 115 5.25 16.77 8.55
CA ASN A 115 4.83 15.46 9.05
C ASN A 115 5.22 15.23 10.51
N CYS A 116 6.28 15.92 10.99
CA CYS A 116 6.70 15.80 12.38
C CYS A 116 5.63 16.32 13.36
N ALA A 117 4.84 17.34 12.99
CA ALA A 117 3.75 17.83 13.82
C ALA A 117 2.75 16.72 14.19
N THR A 118 2.35 15.92 13.21
CA THR A 118 1.42 14.79 13.40
C THR A 118 2.11 13.58 14.02
N LEU A 119 3.29 13.19 13.52
CA LEU A 119 4.01 12.00 14.00
C LEU A 119 4.47 12.13 15.46
N CYS A 120 4.95 13.32 15.85
CA CYS A 120 5.45 13.58 17.19
C CYS A 120 4.34 14.04 18.16
N CYS A 121 3.09 14.10 17.70
CA CYS A 121 1.92 14.50 18.49
C CYS A 121 2.10 15.86 19.20
N GLY A 122 2.68 16.85 18.51
CA GLY A 122 2.90 18.19 19.06
C GLY A 122 4.08 18.32 20.04
N ARG A 123 4.81 17.26 20.38
CA ARG A 123 5.99 17.31 21.28
C ARG A 123 7.21 18.02 20.67
N GLY A 124 7.16 18.31 19.37
CA GLY A 124 8.28 18.85 18.60
C GLY A 124 9.29 17.79 18.18
N TYR A 125 10.36 18.23 17.52
CA TYR A 125 11.41 17.37 16.99
C TYR A 125 12.80 18.01 17.15
N THR A 126 13.85 17.20 17.08
CA THR A 126 15.25 17.61 16.94
C THR A 126 15.70 17.44 15.49
N THR A 127 16.61 18.31 15.04
CA THR A 127 17.21 18.22 13.71
C THR A 127 18.67 17.83 13.86
N HIS A 128 19.09 16.82 13.11
CA HIS A 128 20.46 16.33 13.05
C HIS A 128 20.94 16.41 11.60
N VAL A 129 22.09 17.06 11.39
CA VAL A 129 22.73 17.14 10.07
C VAL A 129 23.60 15.91 9.89
N PHE A 130 23.26 15.06 8.92
CA PHE A 130 24.03 13.88 8.57
C PHE A 130 24.86 14.13 7.33
N LYS A 131 26.15 13.81 7.43
CA LYS A 131 27.07 13.79 6.30
C LYS A 131 26.98 12.45 5.61
N GLN A 132 26.50 12.44 4.36
CA GLN A 132 26.45 11.28 3.50
C GLN A 132 27.52 11.40 2.41
N VAL A 133 28.33 10.36 2.25
CA VAL A 133 29.32 10.28 1.17
C VAL A 133 28.73 9.40 0.08
N GLU A 134 28.58 9.95 -1.12
CA GLU A 134 28.02 9.24 -2.26
C GLU A 134 28.96 9.31 -3.48
N LYS A 135 28.86 8.32 -4.36
CA LYS A 135 29.57 8.35 -5.63
C LYS A 135 28.91 9.38 -6.53
N CYS A 136 29.71 10.24 -7.13
CA CYS A 136 29.26 11.32 -8.01
C CYS A 136 30.19 11.44 -9.21
N ARG A 137 29.78 12.22 -10.21
CA ARG A 137 30.61 12.59 -11.37
C ARG A 137 31.26 11.37 -12.07
N CYS A 138 30.49 10.29 -12.18
CA CYS A 138 30.96 9.05 -12.80
C CYS A 138 31.25 9.24 -14.30
N ARG A 139 32.40 8.77 -14.75
CA ARG A 139 32.85 8.77 -16.15
C ARG A 139 33.26 7.38 -16.62
N PHE A 140 32.98 7.07 -17.88
CA PHE A 140 33.48 5.86 -18.54
C PHE A 140 34.95 6.03 -18.89
N ASN A 141 35.75 4.97 -18.69
CA ASN A 141 37.13 4.96 -19.12
C ASN A 141 37.23 4.73 -20.64
N ASN A 142 37.87 5.64 -21.37
CA ASN A 142 37.88 5.68 -22.84
C ASN A 142 38.88 4.68 -23.49
N GLY A 143 39.65 3.92 -22.71
CA GLY A 143 40.75 3.08 -23.22
C GLY A 143 40.38 1.68 -23.73
N ARG A 144 39.25 1.12 -23.27
CA ARG A 144 38.56 -0.12 -23.68
C ARG A 144 37.48 -0.40 -22.61
N CYS A 145 36.34 -0.92 -23.02
CA CYS A 145 35.20 -1.21 -22.14
C CYS A 145 35.62 -2.17 -21.00
N CYS A 146 35.07 -2.13 -19.78
CA CYS A 146 33.90 -1.37 -19.30
C CYS A 146 34.09 -0.93 -17.85
N GLN A 147 35.03 -0.02 -17.58
CA GLN A 147 35.25 0.49 -16.22
C GLN A 147 34.60 1.86 -16.02
N LEU A 148 33.75 1.96 -14.99
CA LEU A 148 33.17 3.22 -14.52
C LEU A 148 34.05 3.76 -13.38
N ILE A 149 34.56 4.98 -13.53
CA ILE A 149 35.37 5.67 -12.53
C ILE A 149 34.52 6.82 -11.99
N CYS A 150 34.29 6.83 -10.67
CA CYS A 150 33.49 7.86 -10.00
C CYS A 150 34.32 8.56 -8.92
N ASP A 151 34.01 9.83 -8.69
CA ASP A 151 34.50 10.58 -7.54
C ASP A 151 33.59 10.33 -6.33
N TYR A 152 34.05 10.72 -5.13
CA TYR A 152 33.24 10.72 -3.91
C TYR A 152 32.87 12.14 -3.52
N CYS A 153 31.56 12.44 -3.53
CA CYS A 153 31.02 13.71 -3.07
C CYS A 153 30.46 13.57 -1.67
N GLN A 154 30.47 14.69 -0.93
CA GLN A 154 29.86 14.80 0.38
C GLN A 154 28.57 15.60 0.24
N ARG A 155 27.48 15.07 0.78
CA ARG A 155 26.17 15.70 0.86
C ARG A 155 25.76 15.79 2.32
N PHE A 156 25.18 16.93 2.70
CA PHE A 156 24.65 17.11 4.05
C PHE A 156 23.12 17.04 3.96
N GLU A 157 22.53 16.20 4.81
CA GLU A 157 21.08 16.01 4.86
C GLU A 157 20.56 16.21 6.28
N ASP A 158 19.50 17.00 6.39
CA ASP A 158 18.82 17.23 7.65
C ASP A 158 17.85 16.08 7.92
N LYS A 159 18.00 15.43 9.07
CA LYS A 159 17.08 14.40 9.57
C LYS A 159 16.42 14.86 10.84
N TYR A 160 15.13 14.60 10.94
CA TYR A 160 14.28 15.08 12.02
C TYR A 160 13.82 13.92 12.89
N TYR A 161 13.90 14.07 14.21
CA TYR A 161 13.55 13.01 15.17
C TYR A 161 12.60 13.55 16.24
N CYS A 162 11.55 12.81 16.56
CA CYS A 162 10.60 13.22 17.60
C CYS A 162 11.25 13.27 18.99
N LYS A 163 10.94 14.32 19.75
CA LYS A 163 11.36 14.45 21.16
C LYS A 163 10.66 13.45 22.08
#